data_AF-A0A6M7Y030-F1
#
_entry.id   AF-A0A6M7Y030-F1
#
_cell.length_a   1.000
_cell.length_b   1.000
_cell.length_c   1.000
_cell.angle_alpha   90.00
_cell.angle_beta   90.00
_cell.angle_gamma   90.00
#
_symmetry.space_group_name_H-M   'P 1'
#
loop_
_entity.id
_entity.type
_entity.pdbx_description
1 polymer ?
#
loop_
_entity_poly.entity_id
_entity_poly.type
_entity_poly.pdbx_seq_one_letter_code
_entity_poly.pdbx_strand_id
1 'polypeptide(L)'
;MSELTDKLDAPLPSVKITCTSVACGEDLHCFLQKKRTGNLPHYGPCRACGAERVDWERAHRRDFGDIDILFTELRQEVIREHMWTKPFDNDAVRRASKVDRKTLLEKARKRLISSVGKPAGAWDSRQTKMEGNVIFYAQHATATCCRQCMHYWHGIDKNTHLTQQEVDYCLTLVERFLDARLPEIEKA
;
A
#
# COMPACT_ATOMS: atom_id res chain seq x y z
N MET A 1 -1.71 5.99 -45.89
CA MET A 1 -1.84 5.29 -44.59
C MET A 1 -1.29 6.23 -43.52
N SER A 2 -1.84 7.43 -43.45
CA SER A 2 -2.92 7.90 -42.56
C SER A 2 -2.44 8.01 -41.12
N GLU A 3 -2.11 9.23 -40.68
CA GLU A 3 -1.80 9.64 -39.30
C GLU A 3 -2.75 9.09 -38.22
N LEU A 4 -3.89 8.53 -38.65
CA LEU A 4 -4.87 7.85 -37.81
C LEU A 4 -4.36 6.52 -37.24
N THR A 5 -3.56 5.75 -38.00
CA THR A 5 -3.00 4.47 -37.51
C THR A 5 -1.83 4.68 -36.56
N ASP A 6 -1.00 5.71 -36.80
CA ASP A 6 0.14 6.03 -35.93
C ASP A 6 -0.29 6.44 -34.50
N LYS A 7 -1.52 6.96 -34.34
CA LYS A 7 -2.11 7.29 -33.04
C LYS A 7 -2.64 6.06 -32.28
N LEU A 8 -2.93 4.95 -32.97
CA LEU A 8 -3.36 3.70 -32.34
C LEU A 8 -2.18 2.89 -31.81
N ASP A 9 -1.01 3.01 -32.45
CA ASP A 9 0.23 2.39 -32.01
C ASP A 9 0.91 3.17 -30.86
N ALA A 10 0.43 4.38 -30.58
CA ALA A 10 0.88 5.14 -29.41
C ALA A 10 0.45 4.43 -28.12
N PRO A 11 1.37 4.20 -27.16
CA PRO A 11 1.02 3.62 -25.88
C PRO A 11 -0.09 4.43 -25.21
N LEU A 12 -1.11 3.74 -24.71
CA LEU A 12 -2.18 4.39 -23.96
C LEU A 12 -1.58 5.18 -22.77
N PRO A 13 -2.11 6.38 -22.48
CA PRO A 13 -1.66 7.15 -21.34
C PRO A 13 -1.87 6.36 -20.05
N SER A 14 -0.87 6.38 -19.16
CA SER A 14 -0.96 5.63 -17.90
C SER A 14 -2.07 6.19 -17.02
N VAL A 15 -2.93 5.29 -16.53
CA VAL A 15 -4.01 5.66 -15.61
C VAL A 15 -3.40 6.07 -14.27
N LYS A 16 -3.71 7.29 -13.82
CA LYS A 16 -3.25 7.79 -12.52
C LYS A 16 -4.02 7.12 -11.38
N ILE A 17 -3.40 6.14 -10.73
CA ILE A 17 -3.98 5.46 -9.57
C ILE A 17 -3.67 6.26 -8.28
N THR A 18 -4.67 6.35 -7.40
CA THR A 18 -4.60 7.05 -6.12
C THR A 18 -5.16 6.18 -5.00
N CYS A 19 -4.90 6.53 -3.73
CA CYS A 19 -5.49 5.82 -2.58
C CYS A 19 -7.03 5.86 -2.54
N THR A 20 -7.66 6.71 -3.35
CA THR A 20 -9.12 6.85 -3.43
C THR A 20 -9.71 6.32 -4.73
N SER A 21 -8.88 5.72 -5.60
CA SER A 21 -9.33 5.10 -6.84
C SER A 21 -10.27 3.92 -6.55
N VAL A 22 -11.28 3.76 -7.39
CA VAL A 22 -12.27 2.69 -7.32
C VAL A 22 -12.45 2.07 -8.71
N ALA A 23 -12.68 0.77 -8.76
CA ALA A 23 -13.04 0.03 -9.97
C ALA A 23 -14.04 -1.06 -9.57
N CYS A 24 -15.19 -0.65 -9.02
CA CYS A 24 -16.14 -1.58 -8.39
C CYS A 24 -16.68 -2.65 -9.36
N GLY A 25 -16.70 -2.38 -10.68
CA GLY A 25 -17.06 -3.36 -11.70
C GLY A 25 -16.03 -4.50 -11.86
N GLU A 26 -14.80 -4.29 -11.38
CA GLU A 26 -13.72 -5.27 -11.33
C GLU A 26 -13.54 -5.83 -9.90
N ASP A 27 -14.55 -5.66 -9.03
CA ASP A 27 -14.53 -6.00 -7.59
C ASP A 27 -13.38 -5.32 -6.80
N LEU A 28 -12.88 -4.19 -7.30
CA LEU A 28 -11.90 -3.35 -6.60
C LEU A 28 -12.55 -2.08 -6.05
N HIS A 29 -12.44 -1.90 -4.74
CA HIS A 29 -13.17 -0.93 -3.94
C HIS A 29 -12.23 0.14 -3.36
N CYS A 30 -12.80 1.05 -2.56
CA CYS A 30 -12.02 1.95 -1.71
C CYS A 30 -12.78 2.17 -0.41
N PHE A 31 -12.17 1.77 0.70
CA PHE A 31 -12.81 1.80 2.01
C PHE A 31 -12.50 3.05 2.82
N LEU A 32 -11.57 3.89 2.33
CA LEU A 32 -11.32 5.21 2.87
C LEU A 32 -12.52 6.14 2.59
N GLN A 33 -13.19 6.56 3.66
CA GLN A 33 -14.39 7.38 3.58
C GLN A 33 -14.09 8.80 3.10
N LYS A 34 -15.03 9.37 2.33
CA LYS A 34 -15.06 10.82 2.08
C LYS A 34 -15.16 11.53 3.44
N LYS A 35 -14.59 12.73 3.62
CA LYS A 35 -14.78 13.52 4.86
C LYS A 35 -16.27 13.54 5.19
N ARG A 36 -16.66 12.91 6.31
CA ARG A 36 -18.04 12.86 6.77
C ARG A 36 -18.26 13.92 7.86
N THR A 37 -19.48 14.42 7.94
CA THR A 37 -20.00 15.18 9.07
C THR A 37 -20.19 14.25 10.28
N GLY A 38 -19.85 14.70 11.48
CA GLY A 38 -20.04 13.95 12.74
C GLY A 38 -18.90 13.00 13.13
N ASN A 39 -19.17 12.10 14.09
CA ASN A 39 -18.20 11.20 14.72
C ASN A 39 -18.02 9.84 14.00
N LEU A 40 -18.28 9.78 12.68
CA LEU A 40 -18.17 8.53 11.94
C LEU A 40 -16.70 8.16 11.66
N PRO A 41 -16.35 6.87 11.64
CA PRO A 41 -14.99 6.42 11.35
C PRO A 41 -14.55 6.83 9.93
N HIS A 42 -13.24 6.98 9.75
CA HIS A 42 -12.62 7.29 8.46
C HIS A 42 -12.57 6.08 7.49
N TYR A 43 -12.95 4.90 7.96
CA TYR A 43 -13.05 3.64 7.21
C TYR A 43 -14.50 3.14 7.22
N GLY A 44 -14.81 2.14 6.39
CA GLY A 44 -16.15 1.56 6.34
C GLY A 44 -16.47 0.94 4.97
N PRO A 45 -17.75 0.88 4.59
CA PRO A 45 -18.19 0.37 3.29
C PRO A 45 -17.52 1.10 2.13
N CYS A 46 -17.42 0.46 0.96
CA CYS A 46 -16.84 1.07 -0.23
C CYS A 46 -17.48 2.43 -0.52
N ARG A 47 -16.65 3.48 -0.67
CA ARG A 47 -17.09 4.87 -0.86
C ARG A 47 -17.89 5.13 -2.15
N ALA A 48 -17.93 4.17 -3.06
CA ALA A 48 -18.58 4.27 -4.36
C ALA A 48 -19.83 3.40 -4.46
N CYS A 49 -19.75 2.10 -4.14
CA CYS A 49 -20.87 1.17 -4.25
C CYS A 49 -21.51 0.77 -2.91
N GLY A 50 -20.90 1.11 -1.77
CA GLY A 50 -21.41 0.74 -0.45
C GLY A 50 -21.13 -0.71 -0.03
N ALA A 51 -20.33 -1.47 -0.79
CA ALA A 51 -19.99 -2.84 -0.42
C ALA A 51 -19.21 -2.91 0.91
N GLU A 52 -19.63 -3.80 1.80
CA GLU A 52 -18.95 -4.12 3.06
C GLU A 52 -18.17 -5.41 2.88
N ARG A 53 -16.84 -5.30 2.90
CA ARG A 53 -15.95 -6.43 2.59
C ARG A 53 -14.80 -6.63 3.57
N VAL A 54 -14.68 -5.76 4.56
CA VAL A 54 -13.58 -5.74 5.51
C VAL A 54 -14.13 -5.91 6.92
N ASP A 55 -13.59 -6.88 7.64
CA ASP A 55 -13.79 -7.01 9.07
C ASP A 55 -12.83 -6.04 9.79
N TRP A 56 -13.34 -4.84 10.10
CA TRP A 56 -12.52 -3.79 10.71
C TRP A 56 -12.06 -4.13 12.13
N GLU A 57 -12.84 -4.91 12.89
CA GLU A 57 -12.44 -5.32 14.23
C GLU A 57 -11.22 -6.24 14.14
N ARG A 58 -11.24 -7.21 13.22
CA ARG A 58 -10.08 -8.06 12.94
C ARG A 58 -8.89 -7.25 12.44
N ALA A 59 -9.07 -6.43 11.41
CA ALA A 59 -7.99 -5.64 10.81
C ALA A 59 -7.29 -4.73 11.85
N HIS A 60 -8.05 -4.13 12.77
CA HIS A 60 -7.53 -3.19 13.77
C HIS A 60 -6.94 -3.88 15.01
N ARG A 61 -7.21 -5.18 15.22
CA ARG A 61 -6.56 -6.01 16.24
C ARG A 61 -5.05 -6.13 15.99
N ARG A 62 -4.63 -6.03 14.72
CA ARG A 62 -3.24 -6.17 14.28
C ARG A 62 -2.60 -7.49 14.74
N ASP A 63 -3.39 -8.56 14.71
CA ASP A 63 -2.91 -9.91 15.04
C ASP A 63 -2.04 -10.44 13.90
N PHE A 64 -0.86 -10.97 14.24
CA PHE A 64 0.04 -11.59 13.28
C PHE A 64 -0.54 -12.86 12.64
N GLY A 65 -1.47 -13.54 13.33
CA GLY A 65 -2.18 -14.71 12.81
C GLY A 65 -3.15 -14.39 11.67
N ASP A 66 -3.61 -13.15 11.57
CA ASP A 66 -4.64 -12.73 10.61
C ASP A 66 -4.05 -12.05 9.35
N ILE A 67 -2.72 -11.99 9.21
CA ILE A 67 -2.06 -11.23 8.13
C ILE A 67 -2.50 -11.69 6.74
N ASP A 68 -2.67 -12.99 6.51
CA ASP A 68 -3.07 -13.50 5.19
C ASP A 68 -4.51 -13.09 4.83
N ILE A 69 -5.38 -13.02 5.83
CA ILE A 69 -6.74 -12.53 5.66
C ILE A 69 -6.73 -11.02 5.43
N LEU A 70 -5.96 -10.27 6.22
CA LEU A 70 -5.76 -8.83 6.04
C LEU A 70 -5.23 -8.50 4.64
N PHE A 71 -4.32 -9.30 4.09
CA PHE A 71 -3.83 -9.13 2.72
C PHE A 71 -4.90 -9.37 1.68
N THR A 72 -5.75 -10.38 1.89
CA THR A 72 -6.92 -10.62 1.03
C THR A 72 -7.86 -9.41 1.04
N GLU A 73 -8.08 -8.77 2.19
CA GLU A 73 -8.91 -7.57 2.31
C GLU A 73 -8.26 -6.32 1.70
N LEU A 74 -6.97 -6.09 1.99
CA LEU A 74 -6.18 -4.99 1.44
C LEU A 74 -6.22 -5.01 -0.09
N ARG A 75 -6.01 -6.19 -0.68
CA ARG A 75 -6.02 -6.41 -2.14
C ARG A 75 -7.38 -6.17 -2.79
N GLN A 76 -8.43 -5.91 -2.04
CA GLN A 76 -9.68 -5.42 -2.61
C GLN A 76 -9.66 -3.92 -2.89
N GLU A 77 -8.61 -3.18 -2.51
CA GLU A 77 -8.44 -1.78 -2.92
C GLU A 77 -7.60 -1.66 -4.20
N VAL A 78 -8.05 -0.82 -5.15
CA VAL A 78 -7.37 -0.63 -6.46
C VAL A 78 -5.88 -0.36 -6.31
N ILE A 79 -5.51 0.59 -5.43
CA ILE A 79 -4.10 0.95 -5.22
C ILE A 79 -3.29 -0.21 -4.64
N ARG A 80 -3.89 -1.02 -3.76
CA ARG A 80 -3.18 -2.09 -3.06
C ARG A 80 -2.97 -3.26 -4.01
N GLU A 81 -4.00 -3.64 -4.76
CA GLU A 81 -3.88 -4.67 -5.79
C GLU A 81 -2.91 -4.27 -6.90
N HIS A 82 -2.98 -3.01 -7.34
CA HIS A 82 -2.04 -2.49 -8.32
C HIS A 82 -0.61 -2.59 -7.82
N MET A 83 -0.34 -2.18 -6.58
CA MET A 83 1.02 -2.24 -6.02
C MET A 83 1.45 -3.67 -5.65
N TRP A 84 0.49 -4.57 -5.43
CA TRP A 84 0.73 -5.99 -5.26
C TRP A 84 1.15 -6.68 -6.54
N THR A 85 0.56 -6.31 -7.67
CA THR A 85 0.76 -7.01 -8.95
C THR A 85 1.76 -6.31 -9.87
N LYS A 86 1.88 -4.98 -9.79
CA LYS A 86 2.78 -4.17 -10.62
C LYS A 86 4.22 -4.72 -10.57
N PRO A 87 4.81 -5.10 -11.71
CA PRO A 87 6.22 -5.51 -11.78
C PRO A 87 7.13 -4.45 -11.17
N PHE A 88 8.17 -4.89 -10.47
CA PHE A 88 9.18 -3.97 -9.98
C PHE A 88 9.90 -3.31 -11.14
N ASP A 89 10.08 -1.99 -11.06
CA ASP A 89 10.91 -1.26 -12.00
C ASP A 89 12.40 -1.64 -11.86
N ASN A 90 13.18 -1.33 -12.91
CA ASN A 90 14.61 -1.66 -12.98
C ASN A 90 15.43 -1.08 -11.81
N ASP A 91 15.03 0.07 -11.27
CA ASP A 91 15.70 0.72 -10.15
C ASP A 91 15.45 -0.05 -8.84
N ALA A 92 14.21 -0.48 -8.63
CA ALA A 92 13.82 -1.31 -7.50
C ALA A 92 14.55 -2.67 -7.54
N VAL A 93 14.55 -3.35 -8.69
CA VAL A 93 15.26 -4.63 -8.89
C VAL A 93 16.76 -4.46 -8.63
N ARG A 94 17.40 -3.48 -9.28
CA ARG A 94 18.85 -3.21 -9.13
C ARG A 94 19.25 -2.91 -7.69
N ARG A 95 18.39 -2.24 -6.90
CA ARG A 95 18.68 -1.94 -5.49
C ARG A 95 18.50 -3.18 -4.61
N ALA A 96 17.46 -3.97 -4.87
CA ALA A 96 17.19 -5.19 -4.12
C ALA A 96 18.29 -6.24 -4.34
N SER A 97 18.77 -6.41 -5.57
CA SER A 97 19.82 -7.40 -5.90
C SER A 97 21.19 -7.10 -5.30
N LYS A 98 21.41 -5.90 -4.76
CA LYS A 98 22.69 -5.48 -4.15
C LYS A 98 22.81 -5.77 -2.66
N VAL A 99 21.77 -6.29 -2.03
CA VAL A 99 21.72 -6.47 -0.59
C VAL A 99 21.12 -7.82 -0.24
N ASP A 100 21.59 -8.41 0.86
CA ASP A 100 20.96 -9.60 1.40
C ASP A 100 19.60 -9.29 2.06
N ARG A 101 18.86 -10.35 2.38
CA ARG A 101 17.53 -10.25 2.98
C ARG A 101 17.54 -9.46 4.29
N LYS A 102 18.51 -9.73 5.16
CA LYS A 102 18.64 -9.07 6.46
C LYS A 102 18.81 -7.55 6.30
N THR A 103 19.73 -7.13 5.43
CA THR A 103 20.01 -5.74 5.13
C THR A 103 18.81 -5.04 4.49
N LEU A 104 18.05 -5.74 3.65
CA LEU A 104 16.81 -5.21 3.07
C LEU A 104 15.77 -4.90 4.16
N LEU A 105 15.56 -5.80 5.12
CA LEU A 105 14.64 -5.60 6.24
C LEU A 105 15.11 -4.49 7.19
N GLU A 106 16.41 -4.37 7.45
CA GLU A 106 16.96 -3.24 8.20
C GLU A 106 16.71 -1.90 7.49
N LYS A 107 16.85 -1.86 6.16
CA LYS A 107 16.51 -0.69 5.35
C LYS A 107 15.01 -0.39 5.40
N ALA A 108 14.14 -1.42 5.36
CA ALA A 108 12.69 -1.27 5.48
C ALA A 108 12.29 -0.67 6.84
N ARG A 109 12.87 -1.18 7.93
CA ARG A 109 12.67 -0.64 9.29
C ARG A 109 13.10 0.82 9.39
N LYS A 110 14.32 1.15 8.95
CA LYS A 110 14.84 2.54 8.94
C LYS A 110 13.93 3.45 8.12
N ARG A 111 13.41 2.95 7.01
CA ARG A 111 12.47 3.66 6.14
C ARG A 111 11.13 3.91 6.83
N LEU A 112 10.52 2.92 7.48
CA LEU A 112 9.27 3.09 8.25
C LEU A 112 9.43 4.18 9.30
N ILE A 113 10.48 4.11 10.11
CA ILE A 113 10.76 5.10 11.17
C ILE A 113 10.94 6.50 10.58
N SER A 114 11.81 6.64 9.58
CA SER A 114 12.13 7.96 9.00
C SER A 114 11.00 8.58 8.18
N SER A 115 10.12 7.77 7.58
CA SER A 115 9.10 8.24 6.64
C SER A 115 7.70 8.38 7.23
N VAL A 116 7.32 7.49 8.13
CA VAL A 116 5.95 7.41 8.70
C VAL A 116 5.95 7.24 10.22
N GLY A 117 7.12 7.32 10.86
CA GLY A 117 7.26 7.20 12.32
C GLY A 117 6.85 8.44 13.11
N LYS A 118 6.86 9.63 12.47
CA LYS A 118 6.38 10.88 13.08
C LYS A 118 4.86 11.06 12.87
N PRO A 119 4.18 11.84 13.73
CA PRO A 119 2.80 12.27 13.50
C PRO A 119 2.56 12.84 12.10
N ALA A 120 1.32 12.77 11.64
CA ALA A 120 0.90 13.30 10.34
C ALA A 120 1.26 14.79 10.24
N GLY A 121 2.04 15.13 9.20
CA GLY A 121 2.41 16.50 8.86
C GLY A 121 1.85 16.91 7.50
N ALA A 122 2.31 18.06 6.97
CA ALA A 122 1.87 18.60 5.68
C ALA A 122 2.13 17.67 4.47
N TRP A 123 3.07 16.73 4.61
CA TRP A 123 3.42 15.75 3.59
C TRP A 123 2.67 14.42 3.72
N ASP A 124 1.67 14.33 4.61
CA ASP A 124 0.87 13.11 4.73
C ASP A 124 0.18 12.77 3.40
N SER A 125 0.08 11.48 3.08
CA SER A 125 -0.27 10.93 1.76
C SER A 125 0.76 11.10 0.64
N ARG A 126 1.94 11.67 0.93
CA ARG A 126 3.05 11.84 -0.04
C ARG A 126 4.40 11.33 0.49
N GLN A 127 4.44 10.68 1.64
CA GLN A 127 5.69 10.25 2.28
C GLN A 127 6.42 9.17 1.49
N THR A 128 5.68 8.36 0.72
CA THR A 128 6.22 7.22 -0.03
C THR A 128 5.96 7.36 -1.52
N LYS A 129 7.05 7.34 -2.30
CA LYS A 129 7.01 7.31 -3.77
C LYS A 129 6.33 6.02 -4.26
N MET A 130 5.94 5.99 -5.52
CA MET A 130 5.27 4.82 -6.12
C MET A 130 6.25 3.77 -6.68
N GLU A 131 7.54 4.10 -6.82
CA GLU A 131 8.51 3.29 -7.56
C GLU A 131 9.96 3.66 -7.24
N GLY A 132 10.90 2.83 -7.70
CA GLY A 132 12.34 2.99 -7.54
C GLY A 132 12.93 2.28 -6.32
N ASN A 133 12.10 1.59 -5.52
CA ASN A 133 12.54 0.74 -4.40
C ASN A 133 11.43 -0.26 -4.03
N VAL A 134 11.75 -1.56 -3.92
CA VAL A 134 10.79 -2.62 -3.55
C VAL A 134 10.06 -2.34 -2.22
N ILE A 135 10.70 -1.64 -1.28
CA ILE A 135 10.07 -1.23 -0.01
C ILE A 135 8.89 -0.28 -0.26
N PHE A 136 8.94 0.57 -1.29
CA PHE A 136 7.84 1.49 -1.60
C PHE A 136 6.60 0.74 -2.11
N TYR A 137 6.82 -0.31 -2.91
CA TYR A 137 5.74 -1.20 -3.35
C TYR A 137 5.11 -1.89 -2.16
N ALA A 138 5.93 -2.46 -1.28
CA ALA A 138 5.47 -3.09 -0.05
C ALA A 138 4.67 -2.11 0.82
N GLN A 139 5.16 -0.88 1.01
CA GLN A 139 4.48 0.12 1.83
C GLN A 139 3.11 0.51 1.27
N HIS A 140 2.98 0.68 -0.05
CA HIS A 140 1.68 0.96 -0.64
C HIS A 140 0.76 -0.26 -0.62
N ALA A 141 1.24 -1.45 -0.96
CA ALA A 141 0.44 -2.67 -0.96
C ALA A 141 -0.12 -3.00 0.44
N THR A 142 0.66 -2.72 1.49
CA THR A 142 0.30 -3.01 2.90
C THR A 142 -0.32 -1.84 3.65
N ALA A 143 -0.65 -0.75 2.97
CA ALA A 143 -1.18 0.48 3.58
C ALA A 143 -0.28 1.09 4.68
N THR A 144 1.03 0.89 4.61
CA THR A 144 2.06 1.47 5.50
C THR A 144 2.82 2.65 4.86
N CYS A 145 2.25 3.24 3.79
CA CYS A 145 2.89 4.28 2.99
C CYS A 145 2.74 5.70 3.54
N CYS A 146 1.70 5.97 4.33
CA CYS A 146 1.43 7.25 5.00
C CYS A 146 0.64 7.06 6.31
N ARG A 147 0.54 8.10 7.13
CA ARG A 147 -0.18 8.04 8.42
C ARG A 147 -1.69 7.89 8.22
N GLN A 148 -2.26 8.54 7.21
CA GLN A 148 -3.68 8.35 6.89
C GLN A 148 -3.99 6.89 6.56
N CYS A 149 -3.15 6.21 5.76
CA CYS A 149 -3.34 4.79 5.42
C CYS A 149 -3.22 3.90 6.65
N MET A 150 -2.20 4.11 7.48
CA MET A 150 -2.04 3.38 8.74
C MET A 150 -3.22 3.56 9.67
N HIS A 151 -3.80 4.76 9.71
CA HIS A 151 -4.91 5.06 10.58
C HIS A 151 -6.19 4.33 10.20
N TYR A 152 -6.57 4.31 8.92
CA TYR A 152 -7.84 3.69 8.55
C TYR A 152 -7.73 2.16 8.40
N TRP A 153 -6.61 1.63 7.93
CA TRP A 153 -6.44 0.17 7.79
C TRP A 153 -6.03 -0.51 9.09
N HIS A 154 -5.08 0.07 9.81
CA HIS A 154 -4.44 -0.59 10.94
C HIS A 154 -4.89 -0.03 12.28
N GLY A 155 -5.75 0.99 12.32
CA GLY A 155 -6.20 1.62 13.56
C GLY A 155 -5.07 2.31 14.33
N ILE A 156 -3.95 2.66 13.67
CA ILE A 156 -2.80 3.33 14.28
C ILE A 156 -3.07 4.84 14.32
N ASP A 157 -2.97 5.49 15.48
CA ASP A 157 -3.28 6.92 15.60
C ASP A 157 -2.29 7.76 14.78
N LYS A 158 -2.79 8.45 13.75
CA LYS A 158 -1.97 9.26 12.86
C LYS A 158 -1.30 10.46 13.56
N ASN A 159 -1.80 10.89 14.72
CA ASN A 159 -1.33 12.10 15.42
C ASN A 159 -0.26 11.82 16.48
N THR A 160 0.12 10.56 16.69
CA THR A 160 1.19 10.15 17.60
C THR A 160 2.37 9.56 16.85
N HIS A 161 3.51 9.47 17.53
CA HIS A 161 4.67 8.75 17.01
C HIS A 161 4.37 7.25 16.99
N LEU A 162 4.90 6.54 15.99
CA LEU A 162 4.87 5.09 16.01
C LEU A 162 5.62 4.56 17.24
N THR A 163 4.96 3.67 17.97
CA THR A 163 5.60 2.83 18.97
C THR A 163 6.49 1.79 18.30
N GLN A 164 7.44 1.24 19.05
CA GLN A 164 8.29 0.16 18.55
C GLN A 164 7.46 -1.05 18.08
N GLN A 165 6.40 -1.40 18.81
CA GLN A 165 5.50 -2.50 18.45
C GLN A 165 4.76 -2.24 17.13
N GLU A 166 4.30 -1.02 16.88
CA GLU A 166 3.66 -0.68 15.61
C GLU A 166 4.66 -0.67 14.45
N VAL A 167 5.92 -0.25 14.69
CA VAL A 167 6.99 -0.38 13.68
C VAL A 167 7.26 -1.85 13.37
N ASP A 168 7.32 -2.70 14.40
CA ASP A 168 7.53 -4.15 14.24
C ASP A 168 6.38 -4.80 13.46
N TYR A 169 5.14 -4.48 13.81
CA TYR A 169 3.95 -4.91 13.06
C TYR A 169 4.02 -4.50 11.58
N CYS A 170 4.28 -3.23 11.29
CA CYS A 170 4.38 -2.73 9.92
C CYS A 170 5.55 -3.37 9.15
N LEU A 171 6.67 -3.65 9.83
CA LEU A 171 7.81 -4.32 9.24
C LEU A 171 7.44 -5.76 8.86
N THR A 172 6.70 -6.49 9.69
CA THR A 172 6.24 -7.84 9.36
C THR A 172 5.33 -7.84 8.13
N LEU A 173 4.43 -6.86 7.98
CA LEU A 173 3.62 -6.74 6.76
C LEU A 173 4.51 -6.53 5.52
N VAL A 174 5.50 -5.63 5.61
CA VAL A 174 6.46 -5.37 4.53
C VAL A 174 7.28 -6.63 4.20
N GLU A 175 7.74 -7.34 5.22
CA GLU A 175 8.49 -8.60 5.10
C GLU A 175 7.68 -9.66 4.34
N ARG A 176 6.42 -9.89 4.77
CA ARG A 176 5.50 -10.85 4.15
C ARG A 176 5.22 -10.53 2.67
N PHE A 177 5.02 -9.26 2.35
CA PHE A 177 4.90 -8.81 0.96
C PHE A 177 6.16 -9.16 0.16
N LEU A 178 7.34 -8.85 0.70
CA LEU A 178 8.61 -9.10 0.02
C LEU A 178 8.87 -10.60 -0.15
N ASP A 179 8.48 -11.44 0.81
CA ASP A 179 8.57 -12.91 0.67
C ASP A 179 7.70 -13.44 -0.47
N ALA A 180 6.50 -12.88 -0.63
CA ALA A 180 5.62 -13.27 -1.73
C ALA A 180 6.14 -12.80 -3.11
N ARG A 181 6.83 -11.65 -3.17
CA ARG A 181 7.14 -10.95 -4.43
C ARG A 181 8.59 -11.06 -4.90
N LEU A 182 9.57 -11.16 -4.00
CA LEU A 182 10.99 -11.23 -4.40
C LEU A 182 11.39 -12.51 -5.14
N PRO A 183 10.78 -13.70 -4.90
CA PRO A 183 11.08 -14.88 -5.72
C PRO A 183 10.80 -14.69 -7.22
N GLU A 184 10.03 -13.67 -7.60
CA GLU A 184 9.82 -13.27 -9.00
C GLU A 184 11.07 -12.61 -9.61
N ILE A 185 11.88 -11.92 -8.80
CA ILE A 185 13.12 -11.27 -9.25
C ILE A 185 14.22 -12.30 -9.48
N GLU A 186 14.32 -13.32 -8.63
CA GLU A 186 15.36 -14.36 -8.72
C GLU A 186 15.18 -15.29 -9.94
N LYS A 187 13.98 -15.30 -10.53
CA LYS A 187 13.61 -16.12 -11.69
C LYS A 187 13.63 -15.34 -13.02
N ALA A 188 13.85 -14.03 -12.99
CA ALA A 188 13.87 -13.14 -14.14
C ALA A 188 15.30 -12.82 -14.59
#